data_AF-A0A3P5XGB2-F1
#
_entry.id   AF-A0A3P5XGB2-F1
#
_cell.length_a   1.000
_cell.length_b   1.000
_cell.length_c   1.000
_cell.angle_alpha   90.00
_cell.angle_beta   90.00
_cell.angle_gamma   90.00
#
_symmetry.space_group_name_H-M   'P 1'
#
loop_
_entity.id
_entity.type
_entity.pdbx_description
1 polymer ?
#
loop_
_entity_poly.entity_id
_entity_poly.type
_entity_poly.pdbx_seq_one_letter_code
_entity_poly.pdbx_strand_id
1 'polypeptide(L)'
;MDKYQFIKKQLSKTNKKNDENYVVSRIWHLINNVDVKMITQQYILRDLATKRYALADIYFPQFGIIVEIDEPYHQTEEMLLKDKIRQNDIVQALECEVFRVTVSDNIVEVNKQVDFIVSEIHKMIAKDGFVPWNLQEEYDPITYIRAGFIDADDHPVFKTISDCCNCFGAGYNGLQHSGARHKYQSEIDIKGLKFYPNGEWNNQLEADDEHFTEFNFDPAKNQAYLEKRLHKMRHELALFAHVKSELGGYEYVFKGWYRLDVEETQRIGKLLYNRVSKIMPTYFPKDGEAPTILAKAFDQEREIARFYDEGVLGVFQKKYPKYQIR
;
A
#
# COMPACT_ATOMS: atom_id res chain seq x y z
N MET A 1 13.74 1.59 -14.51
CA MET A 1 12.55 1.83 -15.35
C MET A 1 12.13 3.26 -15.15
N ASP A 2 11.69 3.95 -16.20
CA ASP A 2 11.32 5.37 -16.14
C ASP A 2 9.79 5.57 -16.06
N LYS A 3 9.37 6.79 -15.71
CA LYS A 3 7.96 7.19 -15.65
C LYS A 3 7.24 6.98 -16.99
N TYR A 4 7.94 7.11 -18.11
CA TYR A 4 7.35 7.01 -19.45
C TYR A 4 6.79 5.62 -19.73
N GLN A 5 7.54 4.55 -19.44
CA GLN A 5 7.03 3.18 -19.59
C GLN A 5 5.84 2.89 -18.66
N PHE A 6 5.86 3.42 -17.43
CA PHE A 6 4.76 3.29 -16.49
C PHE A 6 3.47 3.89 -17.06
N ILE A 7 3.52 5.14 -17.49
CA ILE A 7 2.35 5.85 -18.01
C ILE A 7 1.82 5.20 -19.29
N LYS A 8 2.71 4.80 -20.22
CA LYS A 8 2.29 4.05 -21.41
C LYS A 8 1.50 2.80 -21.05
N LYS A 9 1.96 2.07 -20.02
CA LYS A 9 1.27 0.87 -19.59
C LYS A 9 -0.09 1.18 -18.97
N GLN A 10 -0.19 2.21 -18.13
CA GLN A 10 -1.46 2.66 -17.53
C GLN A 10 -2.48 3.04 -18.61
N LEU A 11 -2.08 3.85 -19.59
CA LEU A 11 -2.96 4.23 -20.71
C LEU A 11 -3.35 3.02 -21.57
N SER A 12 -2.43 2.07 -21.82
CA SER A 12 -2.73 0.90 -22.65
C SER A 12 -3.76 -0.06 -22.07
N LYS A 13 -3.95 -0.07 -20.74
CA LYS A 13 -4.94 -0.93 -20.07
C LYS A 13 -6.38 -0.58 -20.44
N THR A 14 -6.64 0.69 -20.74
CA THR A 14 -7.99 1.23 -20.96
C THR A 14 -8.45 1.10 -22.41
N ASN A 15 -7.56 0.71 -23.34
CA ASN A 15 -7.81 0.64 -24.79
C ASN A 15 -8.99 -0.26 -25.23
N LYS A 16 -9.54 -1.08 -24.33
CA LYS A 16 -10.66 -1.98 -24.64
C LYS A 16 -12.02 -1.30 -24.56
N LYS A 17 -12.13 -0.17 -23.87
CA LYS A 17 -13.36 0.62 -23.76
C LYS A 17 -13.07 2.01 -24.30
N ASN A 18 -13.78 2.40 -25.36
CA ASN A 18 -13.48 3.62 -26.10
C ASN A 18 -13.68 4.88 -25.24
N ASP A 19 -14.75 4.89 -24.43
CA ASP A 19 -15.10 6.04 -23.60
C ASP A 19 -14.17 6.15 -22.38
N GLU A 20 -13.91 5.03 -21.67
CA GLU A 20 -12.85 4.94 -20.65
C GLU A 20 -11.52 5.47 -21.19
N ASN A 21 -11.09 5.01 -22.36
CA ASN A 21 -9.81 5.41 -22.95
C ASN A 21 -9.76 6.91 -23.27
N TYR A 22 -10.84 7.48 -23.82
CA TYR A 22 -10.92 8.90 -24.12
C TYR A 22 -10.79 9.74 -22.86
N VAL A 23 -11.61 9.46 -21.84
CA VAL A 23 -11.64 10.24 -20.60
C VAL A 23 -10.30 10.13 -19.85
N VAL A 24 -9.76 8.92 -19.70
CA VAL A 24 -8.48 8.68 -19.01
C VAL A 24 -7.33 9.40 -19.71
N SER A 25 -7.22 9.26 -21.03
CA SER A 25 -6.14 9.90 -21.79
C SER A 25 -6.26 11.43 -21.76
N ARG A 26 -7.48 11.97 -21.88
CA ARG A 26 -7.73 13.41 -21.80
C ARG A 26 -7.35 13.98 -20.44
N ILE A 27 -7.77 13.35 -19.34
CA ILE A 27 -7.41 13.76 -17.97
C ILE A 27 -5.88 13.82 -17.84
N TRP A 28 -5.19 12.73 -18.19
CA TRP A 28 -3.72 12.67 -18.09
C TRP A 28 -3.02 13.78 -18.89
N HIS A 29 -3.42 13.96 -20.15
CA HIS A 29 -2.78 14.94 -21.03
C HIS A 29 -3.08 16.39 -20.66
N LEU A 30 -4.23 16.68 -20.04
CA LEU A 30 -4.57 18.03 -19.57
C LEU A 30 -3.94 18.36 -18.21
N ILE A 31 -3.79 17.38 -17.31
CA ILE A 31 -2.99 17.56 -16.10
C ILE A 31 -1.57 17.98 -16.50
N ASN A 32 -1.02 17.34 -17.54
CA ASN A 32 0.29 17.65 -18.14
C ASN A 32 1.42 17.83 -17.13
N ASN A 33 1.43 17.00 -16.09
CA ASN A 33 2.41 17.07 -15.03
C ASN A 33 2.89 15.66 -14.66
N VAL A 34 4.15 15.37 -14.98
CA VAL A 34 4.76 14.05 -14.73
C VAL A 34 5.07 13.79 -13.25
N ASP A 35 4.89 14.78 -12.39
CA ASP A 35 5.00 14.63 -10.95
C ASP A 35 3.71 14.11 -10.30
N VAL A 36 2.66 13.91 -11.10
CA VAL A 36 1.43 13.24 -10.69
C VAL A 36 1.50 11.76 -11.05
N LYS A 37 1.30 10.88 -10.08
CA LYS A 37 1.14 9.44 -10.27
C LYS A 37 -0.34 9.14 -10.57
N MET A 38 -0.58 8.54 -11.73
CA MET A 38 -1.91 8.09 -12.15
C MET A 38 -1.90 6.56 -12.31
N ILE A 39 -2.80 5.86 -11.61
CA ILE A 39 -2.99 4.42 -11.73
C ILE A 39 -4.37 4.18 -12.35
N THR A 40 -4.44 3.33 -13.38
CA THR A 40 -5.71 2.97 -14.03
C THR A 40 -6.14 1.57 -13.61
N GLN A 41 -7.46 1.37 -13.53
CA GLN A 41 -8.07 0.08 -13.17
C GLN A 41 -7.57 -0.42 -11.80
N GLN A 42 -7.62 0.45 -10.78
CA GLN A 42 -7.20 0.13 -9.41
C GLN A 42 -8.31 -0.63 -8.68
N TYR A 43 -7.98 -1.72 -8.01
CA TYR A 43 -8.94 -2.41 -7.15
C TYR A 43 -9.18 -1.61 -5.88
N ILE A 44 -10.46 -1.39 -5.58
CA ILE A 44 -10.88 -0.61 -4.42
C ILE A 44 -11.93 -1.36 -3.59
N LEU A 45 -11.90 -1.15 -2.29
CA LEU A 45 -12.97 -1.57 -1.38
C LEU A 45 -13.94 -0.41 -1.17
N ARG A 46 -15.20 -0.57 -1.60
CA ARG A 46 -16.23 0.47 -1.46
C ARG A 46 -16.98 0.41 -0.13
N ASP A 47 -17.15 -0.78 0.42
CA ASP A 47 -17.92 -1.00 1.63
C ASP A 47 -17.31 -2.15 2.43
N LEU A 48 -16.89 -1.83 3.66
CA LEU A 48 -16.30 -2.76 4.61
C LEU A 48 -17.30 -3.82 5.10
N ALA A 49 -18.55 -3.43 5.32
CA ALA A 49 -19.59 -4.30 5.86
C ALA A 49 -20.05 -5.34 4.83
N THR A 50 -20.24 -4.92 3.58
CA THR A 50 -20.64 -5.83 2.49
C THR A 50 -19.45 -6.46 1.77
N LYS A 51 -18.22 -6.04 2.08
CA LYS A 51 -16.97 -6.43 1.38
C LYS A 51 -17.09 -6.27 -0.14
N ARG A 52 -17.74 -5.18 -0.58
CA ARG A 52 -17.97 -4.93 -2.01
C ARG A 52 -16.73 -4.30 -2.63
N TYR A 53 -16.06 -5.09 -3.45
CA TYR A 53 -14.93 -4.63 -4.27
C TYR A 53 -15.43 -4.01 -5.57
N ALA A 54 -14.72 -2.99 -6.04
CA ALA A 54 -14.90 -2.40 -7.35
C ALA A 54 -13.54 -2.16 -8.01
N LEU A 55 -13.59 -1.83 -9.30
CA LEU A 55 -12.44 -1.38 -10.06
C LEU A 55 -12.64 0.11 -10.34
N ALA A 56 -11.77 0.95 -9.79
CA ALA A 56 -11.73 2.37 -10.11
C ALA A 56 -11.04 2.58 -11.45
N ASP A 57 -11.62 3.39 -12.33
CA ASP A 57 -11.03 3.66 -13.65
C ASP A 57 -9.71 4.42 -13.51
N ILE A 58 -9.66 5.42 -12.62
CA ILE A 58 -8.44 6.16 -12.27
C ILE A 58 -8.31 6.30 -10.76
N TYR A 59 -7.08 6.17 -10.26
CA TYR A 59 -6.68 6.49 -8.90
C TYR A 59 -5.44 7.40 -8.90
N PHE A 60 -5.48 8.48 -8.12
CA PHE A 60 -4.38 9.40 -7.87
C PHE A 60 -3.94 9.29 -6.39
N PRO A 61 -2.91 8.48 -6.09
CA PRO A 61 -2.53 8.19 -4.70
C PRO A 61 -2.16 9.42 -3.88
N GLN A 62 -1.41 10.36 -4.49
CA GLN A 62 -0.92 11.58 -3.82
C GLN A 62 -2.05 12.49 -3.30
N PHE A 63 -3.26 12.34 -3.83
CA PHE A 63 -4.40 13.17 -3.49
C PHE A 63 -5.54 12.39 -2.82
N GLY A 64 -5.44 11.05 -2.75
CA GLY A 64 -6.57 10.22 -2.34
C GLY A 64 -7.79 10.43 -3.24
N ILE A 65 -7.60 10.58 -4.56
CA ILE A 65 -8.70 10.83 -5.50
C ILE A 65 -8.95 9.60 -6.38
N ILE A 66 -10.21 9.25 -6.54
CA ILE A 66 -10.71 8.25 -7.48
C ILE A 66 -11.56 8.95 -8.55
N VAL A 67 -11.42 8.53 -9.81
CA VAL A 67 -12.33 8.92 -10.89
C VAL A 67 -13.04 7.67 -11.42
N GLU A 68 -14.36 7.71 -11.46
CA GLU A 68 -15.22 6.67 -12.03
C GLU A 68 -15.88 7.18 -13.32
N ILE A 69 -15.90 6.33 -14.34
CA ILE A 69 -16.44 6.65 -15.67
C ILE A 69 -17.73 5.86 -15.83
N ASP A 70 -18.85 6.58 -15.78
CA ASP A 70 -20.18 5.99 -15.86
C ASP A 70 -20.58 5.84 -17.33
N GLU A 71 -20.39 4.63 -17.87
CA GLU A 71 -20.82 4.26 -19.21
C GLU A 71 -22.26 3.69 -19.19
N PRO A 72 -23.16 4.10 -20.12
CA PRO A 72 -24.58 3.69 -20.12
C PRO A 72 -24.84 2.17 -20.22
N TYR A 73 -23.84 1.36 -20.59
CA TYR A 73 -24.00 -0.08 -20.82
C TYR A 73 -22.73 -0.87 -20.46
N HIS A 74 -22.60 -1.31 -19.19
CA HIS A 74 -21.72 -2.42 -18.84
C HIS A 74 -22.30 -3.28 -17.70
N GLN A 75 -23.39 -4.00 -17.98
CA GLN A 75 -23.67 -5.23 -17.27
C GLN A 75 -22.77 -6.32 -17.85
N THR A 76 -21.77 -6.79 -17.09
CA THR A 76 -21.20 -8.17 -17.06
C THR A 76 -19.70 -8.21 -16.74
N GLU A 77 -19.28 -7.90 -15.51
CA GLU A 77 -17.95 -8.37 -15.03
C GLU A 77 -17.93 -8.81 -13.55
N GLU A 78 -19.10 -9.09 -12.95
CA GLU A 78 -19.19 -9.41 -11.52
C GLU A 78 -18.71 -10.83 -11.15
N MET A 79 -18.54 -11.73 -12.12
CA MET A 79 -18.29 -13.16 -11.86
C MET A 79 -16.86 -13.69 -12.14
N LEU A 80 -15.93 -12.88 -12.66
CA LEU A 80 -14.58 -13.34 -13.06
C LEU A 80 -13.42 -12.84 -12.18
N LEU A 81 -13.72 -12.11 -11.10
CA LEU A 81 -12.72 -11.22 -10.49
C LEU A 81 -12.21 -11.61 -9.10
N LYS A 82 -12.76 -12.61 -8.40
CA LYS A 82 -12.33 -12.89 -7.01
C LYS A 82 -10.86 -13.29 -6.88
N ASP A 83 -10.33 -14.10 -7.78
CA ASP A 83 -8.93 -14.53 -7.71
C ASP A 83 -7.95 -13.48 -8.24
N LYS A 84 -8.39 -12.64 -9.19
CA LYS A 84 -7.59 -11.48 -9.64
C LYS A 84 -7.50 -10.42 -8.53
N ILE A 85 -8.61 -10.10 -7.85
CA ILE A 85 -8.64 -9.14 -6.74
C ILE A 85 -7.57 -9.50 -5.69
N ARG A 86 -7.49 -10.77 -5.28
CA ARG A 86 -6.56 -11.23 -4.23
C ARG A 86 -5.08 -11.06 -4.56
N GLN A 87 -4.72 -11.05 -5.85
CA GLN A 87 -3.33 -10.86 -6.27
C GLN A 87 -2.96 -9.38 -6.40
N ASN A 88 -3.94 -8.48 -6.50
CA ASN A 88 -3.69 -7.05 -6.65
C ASN A 88 -3.74 -6.38 -5.28
N ASP A 89 -3.11 -5.22 -5.18
CA ASP A 89 -3.32 -4.37 -4.02
C ASP A 89 -4.74 -3.79 -4.03
N ILE A 90 -5.32 -3.66 -2.85
CA ILE A 90 -6.68 -3.15 -2.67
C ILE A 90 -6.58 -1.87 -1.86
N VAL A 91 -7.02 -0.76 -2.46
CA VAL A 91 -7.07 0.55 -1.82
C VAL A 91 -8.43 0.72 -1.13
N GLN A 92 -8.45 1.29 0.06
CA GLN A 92 -9.69 1.60 0.77
C GLN A 92 -10.29 2.89 0.21
N ALA A 93 -11.38 2.78 -0.58
CA ALA A 93 -12.01 3.95 -1.21
C ALA A 93 -12.69 4.89 -0.22
N LEU A 94 -12.99 4.42 1.00
CA LEU A 94 -13.68 5.19 2.03
C LEU A 94 -12.90 6.44 2.47
N GLU A 95 -11.58 6.43 2.29
CA GLU A 95 -10.71 7.56 2.61
C GLU A 95 -10.45 8.45 1.38
N CYS A 96 -11.02 8.11 0.21
CA CYS A 96 -10.79 8.81 -1.05
C CYS A 96 -11.96 9.71 -1.46
N GLU A 97 -11.64 10.85 -2.07
CA GLU A 97 -12.61 11.68 -2.79
C GLU A 97 -12.93 11.04 -4.16
N VAL A 98 -14.21 10.95 -4.50
CA VAL A 98 -14.67 10.28 -5.74
C VAL A 98 -15.27 11.30 -6.70
N PHE A 99 -14.66 11.47 -7.87
CA PHE A 99 -15.23 12.18 -9.00
C PHE A 99 -15.87 11.20 -9.98
N ARG A 100 -16.94 11.64 -10.65
CA ARG A 100 -17.61 10.86 -11.69
C ARG A 100 -17.65 11.60 -13.01
N VAL A 101 -17.45 10.88 -14.10
CA VAL A 101 -17.64 11.37 -15.46
C VAL A 101 -18.74 10.56 -16.12
N THR A 102 -19.90 11.17 -16.32
CA THR A 102 -20.99 10.55 -17.06
C THR A 102 -20.74 10.72 -18.56
N VAL A 103 -20.60 9.60 -19.26
CA VAL A 103 -20.37 9.58 -20.70
C VAL A 103 -21.69 9.83 -21.44
N SER A 104 -21.65 10.66 -22.48
CA SER A 104 -22.80 10.95 -23.35
C SER A 104 -22.34 11.24 -24.78
N ASP A 105 -23.29 11.31 -25.70
CA ASP A 105 -23.02 11.71 -27.09
C ASP A 105 -22.57 13.18 -27.22
N ASN A 106 -22.70 13.99 -26.16
CA ASN A 106 -22.24 15.37 -26.14
C ASN A 106 -20.81 15.48 -25.59
N ILE A 107 -19.83 15.43 -26.50
CA ILE A 107 -18.41 15.59 -26.17
C ILE A 107 -18.09 16.87 -25.39
N VAL A 108 -18.87 17.95 -25.58
CA VAL A 108 -18.65 19.22 -24.85
C VAL A 108 -18.98 19.07 -23.36
N GLU A 109 -20.02 18.31 -23.03
CA GLU A 109 -20.40 18.03 -21.63
C GLU A 109 -19.42 17.09 -20.95
N VAL A 110 -18.97 16.04 -21.66
CA VAL A 110 -17.91 15.14 -21.16
C VAL A 110 -16.62 15.93 -20.89
N ASN A 111 -16.22 16.80 -21.83
CA ASN A 111 -15.03 17.64 -21.68
C ASN A 111 -15.12 18.58 -20.49
N LYS A 112 -16.28 19.21 -20.23
CA LYS A 112 -16.47 20.09 -19.06
C LYS A 112 -16.27 19.34 -17.73
N GLN A 113 -16.76 18.10 -17.64
CA GLN A 113 -16.56 17.28 -16.44
C GLN A 113 -15.08 16.93 -16.25
N VAL A 114 -14.38 16.57 -17.33
CA VAL A 114 -12.93 16.33 -17.31
C VAL A 114 -12.16 17.59 -16.90
N ASP A 115 -12.48 18.73 -17.51
CA ASP A 115 -11.81 20.00 -17.24
C ASP A 115 -11.99 20.42 -15.76
N PHE A 116 -13.16 20.15 -15.17
CA PHE A 116 -13.40 20.34 -13.73
C PHE A 116 -12.45 19.49 -12.88
N ILE A 117 -12.36 18.18 -13.14
CA ILE A 117 -11.47 17.27 -12.40
C ILE A 117 -10.01 17.72 -12.52
N VAL A 118 -9.56 18.07 -13.73
CA VAL A 118 -8.20 18.59 -13.96
C VAL A 118 -7.95 19.84 -13.13
N SER A 119 -8.94 20.74 -13.05
CA SER A 119 -8.82 21.96 -12.24
C SER A 119 -8.69 21.68 -10.73
N GLU A 120 -9.41 20.68 -10.21
CA GLU A 120 -9.27 20.26 -8.81
C GLU A 120 -7.89 19.66 -8.54
N ILE A 121 -7.38 18.84 -9.47
CA ILE A 121 -6.03 18.27 -9.36
C ILE A 121 -4.96 19.38 -9.39
N HIS A 122 -5.07 20.36 -10.29
CA HIS A 122 -4.14 21.51 -10.31
C HIS A 122 -4.21 22.33 -9.02
N LYS A 123 -5.39 22.49 -8.41
CA LYS A 123 -5.49 23.12 -7.08
C LYS A 123 -4.76 22.33 -6.02
N MET A 124 -4.85 20.99 -6.03
CA MET A 124 -4.12 20.14 -5.07
C MET A 124 -2.60 20.20 -5.27
N ILE A 125 -2.12 20.25 -6.52
CA ILE A 125 -0.70 20.42 -6.84
C ILE A 125 -0.17 21.76 -6.34
N ALA A 126 -0.98 22.82 -6.40
CA ALA A 126 -0.59 24.15 -5.96
C ALA A 126 -0.61 24.36 -4.44
N LYS A 127 -1.11 23.38 -3.66
CA LYS A 127 -1.10 23.46 -2.19
C LYS A 127 0.29 23.18 -1.63
N ASP A 128 0.63 23.88 -0.54
CA ASP A 128 1.84 23.59 0.22
C ASP A 128 1.82 22.14 0.73
N GLY A 129 2.94 21.43 0.56
CA GLY A 129 3.09 20.04 0.97
C GLY A 129 2.84 19.01 -0.13
N PHE A 130 2.58 19.42 -1.38
CA PHE A 130 2.62 18.50 -2.51
C PHE A 130 4.00 17.84 -2.62
N VAL A 131 4.02 16.51 -2.63
CA VAL A 131 5.23 15.70 -2.83
C VAL A 131 5.22 15.16 -4.25
N PRO A 132 6.14 15.61 -5.13
CA PRO A 132 6.27 15.08 -6.49
C PRO A 132 6.47 13.57 -6.52
N TRP A 133 5.81 12.88 -7.46
CA TRP A 133 6.02 11.47 -7.65
C TRP A 133 7.44 11.22 -8.13
N ASN A 134 8.19 10.37 -7.42
CA ASN A 134 9.52 9.94 -7.83
C ASN A 134 9.59 8.41 -7.84
N LEU A 135 9.59 7.83 -9.05
CA LEU A 135 9.57 6.38 -9.24
C LEU A 135 10.84 5.69 -8.70
N GLN A 136 11.99 6.37 -8.71
CA GLN A 136 13.22 5.79 -8.18
C GLN A 136 13.17 5.75 -6.65
N GLU A 137 12.80 6.86 -6.02
CA GLU A 137 12.74 6.98 -4.56
C GLU A 137 11.62 6.15 -3.94
N GLU A 138 10.50 5.98 -4.65
CA GLU A 138 9.35 5.19 -4.21
C GLU A 138 9.72 3.76 -3.82
N TYR A 139 10.63 3.13 -4.57
CA TYR A 139 11.09 1.76 -4.33
C TYR A 139 12.34 1.68 -3.47
N ASP A 140 12.98 2.80 -3.14
CA ASP A 140 14.26 2.82 -2.43
C ASP A 140 14.01 2.86 -0.90
N PRO A 141 14.46 1.83 -0.14
CA PRO A 141 14.39 1.86 1.31
C PRO A 141 14.98 3.11 1.94
N ILE A 142 16.02 3.73 1.33
CA ILE A 142 16.68 4.90 1.92
C ILE A 142 15.73 6.08 2.07
N THR A 143 14.72 6.20 1.21
CA THR A 143 13.67 7.23 1.27
C THR A 143 12.95 7.16 2.61
N TYR A 144 12.45 5.98 2.96
CA TYR A 144 11.72 5.74 4.20
C TYR A 144 12.64 5.72 5.42
N ILE A 145 13.88 5.27 5.29
CA ILE A 145 14.90 5.30 6.36
C ILE A 145 15.23 6.74 6.76
N ARG A 146 15.41 7.63 5.78
CA ARG A 146 15.68 9.06 6.02
C ARG A 146 14.46 9.78 6.57
N ALA A 147 13.25 9.41 6.11
CA ALA A 147 12.01 9.88 6.71
C ALA A 147 11.87 9.42 8.17
N GLY A 148 12.45 8.26 8.51
CA GLY A 148 12.50 7.75 9.87
C GLY A 148 11.28 6.95 10.32
N PHE A 149 10.32 6.79 9.41
CA PHE A 149 9.14 5.95 9.57
C PHE A 149 8.67 5.47 8.20
N ILE A 150 7.79 4.48 8.23
CA ILE A 150 7.03 3.99 7.09
C ILE A 150 5.57 3.90 7.51
N ASP A 151 4.66 4.44 6.69
CA ASP A 151 3.22 4.43 6.94
C ASP A 151 2.50 3.66 5.84
N ALA A 152 1.63 2.74 6.22
CA ALA A 152 0.79 1.98 5.30
C ALA A 152 -0.14 2.89 4.47
N ASP A 153 -0.59 4.03 5.01
CA ASP A 153 -1.46 4.96 4.27
C ASP A 153 -0.73 5.65 3.10
N ASP A 154 0.60 5.70 3.12
CA ASP A 154 1.42 6.20 2.01
C ASP A 154 1.62 5.15 0.90
N HIS A 155 1.03 3.96 1.05
CA HIS A 155 1.15 2.80 0.17
C HIS A 155 2.60 2.48 -0.25
N PRO A 156 3.55 2.30 0.69
CA PRO A 156 4.96 2.07 0.39
C PRO A 156 5.15 0.75 -0.36
N VAL A 157 5.88 0.79 -1.47
CA VAL A 157 6.10 -0.37 -2.34
C VAL A 157 7.59 -0.70 -2.50
N PHE A 158 7.92 -1.99 -2.48
CA PHE A 158 9.30 -2.47 -2.63
C PHE A 158 9.37 -3.61 -3.65
N LYS A 159 10.46 -3.67 -4.40
CA LYS A 159 10.63 -4.73 -5.41
C LYS A 159 10.96 -6.08 -4.78
N THR A 160 11.67 -6.07 -3.66
CA THR A 160 12.16 -7.30 -3.03
C THR A 160 11.91 -7.32 -1.54
N ILE A 161 11.84 -8.52 -0.97
CA ILE A 161 11.77 -8.71 0.48
C ILE A 161 13.06 -8.25 1.19
N SER A 162 14.21 -8.24 0.50
CA SER A 162 15.43 -7.63 1.02
C SER A 162 15.27 -6.13 1.22
N ASP A 163 14.66 -5.42 0.28
CA ASP A 163 14.40 -3.98 0.39
C ASP A 163 13.46 -3.68 1.57
N CYS A 164 12.43 -4.50 1.75
CA CYS A 164 11.54 -4.42 2.92
C CYS A 164 12.34 -4.58 4.22
N CYS A 165 13.24 -5.58 4.29
CA CYS A 165 14.07 -5.81 5.47
C CYS A 165 15.09 -4.67 5.69
N ASN A 166 15.56 -4.03 4.62
CA ASN A 166 16.53 -2.95 4.68
C ASN A 166 15.95 -1.70 5.35
N CYS A 167 14.64 -1.46 5.24
CA CYS A 167 13.95 -0.42 6.01
C CYS A 167 14.13 -0.56 7.54
N PHE A 168 14.45 -1.77 8.01
CA PHE A 168 14.60 -2.12 9.42
C PHE A 168 16.04 -2.51 9.79
N GLY A 169 17.01 -1.98 9.03
CA GLY A 169 18.43 -2.04 9.36
C GLY A 169 19.17 -3.29 8.90
N ALA A 170 18.59 -4.09 8.00
CA ALA A 170 19.17 -5.37 7.59
C ALA A 170 20.47 -5.26 6.76
N GLY A 171 20.56 -4.29 5.85
CA GLY A 171 21.73 -4.12 4.97
C GLY A 171 21.96 -5.28 3.99
N TYR A 172 20.89 -5.98 3.57
CA TYR A 172 20.96 -7.12 2.66
C TYR A 172 21.08 -6.70 1.19
N ASN A 173 21.91 -7.42 0.43
CA ASN A 173 21.98 -7.35 -1.03
C ASN A 173 20.96 -8.26 -1.74
N GLY A 174 20.33 -9.18 -1.00
CA GLY A 174 19.34 -10.12 -1.50
C GLY A 174 18.92 -11.10 -0.41
N LEU A 175 17.70 -11.63 -0.53
CA LEU A 175 17.14 -12.58 0.43
C LEU A 175 16.20 -13.56 -0.29
N GLN A 176 16.37 -14.86 -0.03
CA GLN A 176 15.56 -15.93 -0.63
C GLN A 176 14.42 -16.44 0.27
N HIS A 177 14.36 -15.97 1.52
CA HIS A 177 13.30 -16.32 2.46
C HIS A 177 12.15 -15.30 2.41
N SER A 178 10.99 -15.68 2.95
CA SER A 178 9.80 -14.83 3.02
C SER A 178 9.91 -13.70 4.06
N GLY A 179 11.08 -13.46 4.63
CA GLY A 179 11.25 -12.49 5.70
C GLY A 179 12.53 -12.69 6.50
N ALA A 180 12.73 -11.83 7.49
CA ALA A 180 13.87 -11.87 8.40
C ALA A 180 13.51 -11.30 9.76
N ARG A 181 14.39 -11.45 10.74
CA ARG A 181 14.24 -10.78 12.05
C ARG A 181 14.59 -9.31 11.92
N HIS A 182 13.87 -8.46 12.64
CA HIS A 182 14.22 -7.06 12.77
C HIS A 182 15.57 -6.90 13.48
N LYS A 183 16.45 -6.01 12.99
CA LYS A 183 17.84 -5.90 13.48
C LYS A 183 18.00 -5.13 14.78
N TYR A 184 17.10 -4.19 15.03
CA TYR A 184 17.06 -3.38 16.26
C TYR A 184 16.03 -3.84 17.31
N GLN A 185 14.90 -4.43 16.91
CA GLN A 185 13.83 -4.86 17.82
C GLN A 185 13.71 -6.40 17.79
N SER A 186 14.21 -7.10 18.81
CA SER A 186 14.30 -8.56 18.84
C SER A 186 12.96 -9.30 18.82
N GLU A 187 11.91 -8.60 19.24
CA GLU A 187 10.54 -9.09 19.35
C GLU A 187 9.73 -8.98 18.05
N ILE A 188 10.34 -8.50 16.96
CA ILE A 188 9.66 -8.29 15.69
C ILE A 188 10.29 -9.13 14.58
N ASP A 189 9.45 -9.85 13.82
CA ASP A 189 9.83 -10.39 12.51
C ASP A 189 9.30 -9.50 11.38
N ILE A 190 10.00 -9.45 10.27
CA ILE A 190 9.57 -8.80 9.02
C ILE A 190 9.14 -9.91 8.07
N LYS A 191 7.95 -9.80 7.47
CA LYS A 191 7.40 -10.84 6.60
C LYS A 191 6.79 -10.29 5.32
N GLY A 192 7.18 -10.89 4.21
CA GLY A 192 6.50 -10.82 2.92
C GLY A 192 5.57 -12.02 2.77
N LEU A 193 4.25 -11.78 2.73
CA LEU A 193 3.24 -12.84 2.63
C LEU A 193 2.41 -12.70 1.35
N LYS A 194 2.01 -13.84 0.78
CA LYS A 194 1.02 -13.92 -0.29
C LYS A 194 -0.35 -14.14 0.33
N PHE A 195 -1.32 -13.29 -0.01
CA PHE A 195 -2.71 -13.37 0.46
C PHE A 195 -3.67 -13.96 -0.60
N TYR A 196 -3.09 -14.81 -1.44
CA TYR A 196 -3.80 -15.64 -2.41
C TYR A 196 -3.27 -17.07 -2.29
N PRO A 197 -4.08 -18.09 -2.64
CA PRO A 197 -3.67 -19.49 -2.54
C PRO A 197 -2.33 -19.74 -3.25
N ASN A 198 -1.34 -20.23 -2.50
CA ASN A 198 0.00 -20.48 -3.04
C ASN A 198 0.64 -21.69 -2.35
N GLY A 199 0.74 -22.80 -3.06
CA GLY A 199 1.29 -24.06 -2.54
C GLY A 199 0.44 -24.59 -1.38
N GLU A 200 1.08 -24.83 -0.24
CA GLU A 200 0.43 -25.42 0.94
C GLU A 200 -0.16 -24.38 1.91
N TRP A 201 -0.05 -23.09 1.60
CA TRP A 201 -0.47 -21.99 2.49
C TRP A 201 -1.69 -21.25 1.94
N ASN A 202 -2.56 -20.83 2.85
CA ASN A 202 -3.76 -20.05 2.55
C ASN A 202 -3.87 -18.88 3.52
N ASN A 203 -3.00 -17.90 3.34
CA ASN A 203 -3.07 -16.69 4.14
C ASN A 203 -4.21 -15.82 3.62
N GLN A 204 -4.91 -15.13 4.53
CA GLN A 204 -6.02 -14.25 4.20
C GLN A 204 -5.84 -12.93 4.93
N LEU A 205 -5.81 -11.83 4.19
CA LEU A 205 -5.85 -10.48 4.73
C LEU A 205 -7.29 -10.00 4.59
N GLU A 206 -7.86 -9.50 5.68
CA GLU A 206 -9.18 -8.90 5.65
C GLU A 206 -9.17 -7.57 4.90
N ALA A 207 -10.32 -7.19 4.35
CA ALA A 207 -10.42 -6.06 3.43
C ALA A 207 -10.08 -4.70 4.08
N ASP A 208 -10.25 -4.62 5.40
CA ASP A 208 -9.92 -3.45 6.22
C ASP A 208 -8.43 -3.37 6.57
N ASP A 209 -7.64 -4.36 6.16
CA ASP A 209 -6.25 -4.58 6.56
C ASP A 209 -6.04 -4.66 8.08
N GLU A 210 -7.09 -4.75 8.89
CA GLU A 210 -6.98 -4.77 10.35
C GLU A 210 -6.57 -6.14 10.87
N HIS A 211 -6.92 -7.20 10.15
CA HIS A 211 -6.66 -8.57 10.59
C HIS A 211 -6.17 -9.43 9.44
N PHE A 212 -5.26 -10.36 9.72
CA PHE A 212 -4.95 -11.42 8.78
C PHE A 212 -4.74 -12.76 9.47
N THR A 213 -4.96 -13.82 8.71
CA THR A 213 -4.70 -15.19 9.14
C THR A 213 -3.61 -15.85 8.31
N GLU A 214 -2.79 -16.68 8.96
CA GLU A 214 -1.89 -17.63 8.30
C GLU A 214 -2.28 -19.05 8.70
N PHE A 215 -2.45 -19.93 7.71
CA PHE A 215 -2.63 -21.35 7.97
C PHE A 215 -2.12 -22.23 6.82
N ASN A 216 -1.69 -23.43 7.17
CA ASN A 216 -1.27 -24.46 6.23
C ASN A 216 -2.42 -25.46 6.02
N PHE A 217 -2.62 -25.93 4.79
CA PHE A 217 -3.66 -26.93 4.48
C PHE A 217 -3.36 -28.31 5.08
N ASP A 218 -2.09 -28.65 5.30
CA ASP A 218 -1.68 -29.86 6.02
C ASP A 218 -1.87 -29.63 7.53
N PRO A 219 -2.77 -30.39 8.20
CA PRO A 219 -3.06 -30.17 9.61
C PRO A 219 -1.86 -30.38 10.54
N ALA A 220 -0.97 -31.32 10.21
CA ALA A 220 0.21 -31.60 11.04
C ALA A 220 1.24 -30.47 10.91
N LYS A 221 1.49 -29.98 9.68
CA LYS A 221 2.35 -28.80 9.47
C LYS A 221 1.76 -27.55 10.10
N ASN A 222 0.44 -27.36 10.00
CA ASN A 222 -0.27 -26.24 10.60
C ASN A 222 -0.11 -26.26 12.13
N GLN A 223 -0.38 -27.41 12.77
CA GLN A 223 -0.23 -27.57 14.22
C GLN A 223 1.20 -27.32 14.68
N ALA A 224 2.19 -27.91 14.01
CA ALA A 224 3.60 -27.70 14.34
C ALA A 224 4.02 -26.23 14.20
N TYR A 225 3.49 -25.52 13.19
CA TYR A 225 3.77 -24.11 12.99
C TYR A 225 3.07 -23.21 14.01
N LEU A 226 1.82 -23.51 14.38
CA LEU A 226 1.09 -22.85 15.46
C LEU A 226 1.88 -22.92 16.77
N GLU A 227 2.28 -24.12 17.20
CA GLU A 227 3.05 -24.32 18.44
C GLU A 227 4.38 -23.57 18.41
N LYS A 228 5.07 -23.59 17.26
CA LYS A 228 6.31 -22.84 17.08
C LYS A 228 6.09 -21.34 17.22
N ARG A 229 5.01 -20.79 16.66
CA ARG A 229 4.69 -19.36 16.73
C ARG A 229 4.24 -18.92 18.11
N LEU A 230 3.40 -19.73 18.77
CA LEU A 230 2.90 -19.45 20.12
C LEU A 230 4.01 -19.47 21.17
N HIS A 231 4.97 -20.39 21.07
CA HIS A 231 5.91 -20.64 22.18
C HIS A 231 7.38 -20.39 21.88
N LYS A 232 7.79 -20.30 20.60
CA LYS A 232 9.22 -20.27 20.21
C LYS A 232 9.58 -19.11 19.29
N MET A 233 8.61 -18.35 18.81
CA MET A 233 8.83 -17.23 17.91
C MET A 233 8.17 -15.96 18.43
N ARG A 234 8.49 -14.87 17.74
CA ARG A 234 7.98 -13.54 17.99
C ARG A 234 6.52 -13.45 17.61
N HIS A 235 5.81 -12.58 18.32
CA HIS A 235 4.39 -12.32 18.12
C HIS A 235 4.14 -11.03 17.36
N GLU A 236 5.14 -10.18 17.16
CA GLU A 236 4.99 -8.94 16.41
C GLU A 236 5.60 -9.02 15.02
N LEU A 237 4.92 -8.40 14.06
CA LEU A 237 5.25 -8.47 12.64
C LEU A 237 5.19 -7.11 11.95
N ALA A 238 6.23 -6.80 11.17
CA ALA A 238 6.13 -5.85 10.07
C ALA A 238 5.62 -6.61 8.83
N LEU A 239 4.40 -6.32 8.40
CA LEU A 239 3.75 -7.06 7.30
C LEU A 239 3.95 -6.35 5.96
N PHE A 240 4.39 -7.12 4.98
CA PHE A 240 4.41 -6.74 3.58
C PHE A 240 3.58 -7.73 2.75
N ALA A 241 2.57 -7.24 2.06
CA ALA A 241 1.77 -8.04 1.14
C ALA A 241 2.49 -8.17 -0.21
N HIS A 242 2.70 -9.39 -0.67
CA HIS A 242 3.22 -9.67 -2.00
C HIS A 242 2.08 -9.56 -3.02
N VAL A 243 2.10 -8.50 -3.81
CA VAL A 243 1.06 -8.16 -4.78
C VAL A 243 1.61 -8.11 -6.19
N LYS A 244 0.73 -8.28 -7.17
CA LYS A 244 1.07 -8.13 -8.58
C LYS A 244 1.30 -6.66 -8.87
N SER A 245 2.44 -6.35 -9.50
CA SER A 245 2.75 -4.97 -9.85
C SER A 245 1.98 -4.52 -11.09
N GLU A 246 1.63 -3.25 -11.08
CA GLU A 246 1.15 -2.46 -12.21
C GLU A 246 2.02 -2.63 -13.46
N LEU A 247 3.34 -2.74 -13.25
CA LEU A 247 4.35 -2.88 -14.28
C LEU A 247 4.60 -4.33 -14.71
N GLY A 248 3.94 -5.29 -14.09
CA GLY A 248 4.13 -6.72 -14.31
C GLY A 248 5.20 -7.28 -13.36
N GLY A 249 5.12 -8.58 -13.07
CA GLY A 249 5.85 -9.16 -11.95
C GLY A 249 5.12 -8.94 -10.63
N TYR A 250 5.87 -8.85 -9.54
CA TYR A 250 5.35 -8.70 -8.19
C TYR A 250 6.18 -7.72 -7.38
N GLU A 251 5.52 -7.07 -6.42
CA GLU A 251 6.10 -6.13 -5.47
C GLU A 251 5.53 -6.38 -4.07
N TYR A 252 6.09 -5.70 -3.08
CA TYR A 252 5.75 -5.84 -1.67
C TYR A 252 5.21 -4.52 -1.15
N VAL A 253 3.95 -4.51 -0.72
CA VAL A 253 3.29 -3.32 -0.16
C VAL A 253 3.30 -3.42 1.35
N PHE A 254 3.77 -2.38 2.05
CA PHE A 254 3.70 -2.33 3.51
C PHE A 254 2.24 -2.22 3.97
N LYS A 255 1.82 -3.12 4.86
CA LYS A 255 0.44 -3.15 5.39
C LYS A 255 0.31 -2.73 6.86
N GLY A 256 1.44 -2.61 7.55
CA GLY A 256 1.50 -2.12 8.92
C GLY A 256 2.25 -3.04 9.88
N TRP A 257 2.14 -2.69 11.16
CA TRP A 257 2.67 -3.43 12.29
C TRP A 257 1.54 -4.21 12.96
N TYR A 258 1.70 -5.52 13.08
CA TYR A 258 0.71 -6.44 13.60
C TYR A 258 1.22 -7.20 14.84
N ARG A 259 0.29 -7.68 15.65
CA ARG A 259 0.54 -8.53 16.82
C ARG A 259 -0.35 -9.77 16.79
N LEU A 260 0.23 -10.91 17.15
CA LEU A 260 -0.48 -12.19 17.26
C LEU A 260 -1.55 -12.11 18.35
N ASP A 261 -2.77 -12.50 18.00
CA ASP A 261 -3.85 -12.74 18.94
C ASP A 261 -3.76 -14.19 19.43
N VAL A 262 -3.15 -14.38 20.61
CA VAL A 262 -2.86 -15.71 21.16
C VAL A 262 -4.15 -16.48 21.47
N GLU A 263 -5.12 -15.82 22.10
CA GLU A 263 -6.36 -16.44 22.54
C GLU A 263 -7.19 -16.88 21.33
N GLU A 264 -7.37 -15.97 20.37
CA GLU A 264 -8.15 -16.25 19.18
C GLU A 264 -7.46 -17.25 18.26
N THR A 265 -6.13 -17.18 18.15
CA THR A 265 -5.32 -18.19 17.43
C THR A 265 -5.57 -19.60 17.96
N GLN A 266 -5.54 -19.77 19.27
CA GLN A 266 -5.79 -21.06 19.92
C GLN A 266 -7.23 -21.53 19.68
N ARG A 267 -8.20 -20.60 19.69
CA ARG A 267 -9.62 -20.90 19.46
C ARG A 267 -9.91 -21.35 18.04
N ILE A 268 -9.34 -20.70 17.03
CA ILE A 268 -9.66 -20.96 15.61
C ILE A 268 -8.69 -21.93 14.92
N GLY A 269 -7.57 -22.28 15.56
CA GLY A 269 -6.56 -23.19 14.99
C GLY A 269 -5.83 -22.61 13.77
N LYS A 270 -5.75 -21.28 13.68
CA LYS A 270 -5.03 -20.52 12.65
C LYS A 270 -4.34 -19.35 13.33
N LEU A 271 -3.15 -18.97 12.87
CA LEU A 271 -2.51 -17.78 13.42
C LEU A 271 -3.33 -16.57 12.99
N LEU A 272 -3.88 -15.82 13.95
CA LEU A 272 -4.55 -14.56 13.73
C LEU A 272 -3.65 -13.43 14.23
N TYR A 273 -3.49 -12.39 13.40
CA TYR A 273 -2.76 -11.19 13.75
C TYR A 273 -3.67 -9.97 13.60
N ASN A 274 -3.61 -9.08 14.58
CA ASN A 274 -4.36 -7.83 14.63
C ASN A 274 -3.40 -6.67 14.37
N ARG A 275 -3.79 -5.70 13.54
CA ARG A 275 -2.99 -4.51 13.27
C ARG A 275 -2.96 -3.64 14.52
N VAL A 276 -1.76 -3.31 14.97
CA VAL A 276 -1.53 -2.47 16.15
C VAL A 276 -1.08 -1.06 15.78
N SER A 277 -0.58 -0.86 14.56
CA SER A 277 -0.23 0.44 14.01
C SER A 277 -0.14 0.37 12.49
N LYS A 278 -0.55 1.44 11.80
CA LYS A 278 -0.25 1.66 10.37
C LYS A 278 1.19 2.18 10.15
N ILE A 279 1.77 2.79 11.18
CA ILE A 279 3.09 3.43 11.15
C ILE A 279 4.12 2.62 11.94
N MET A 280 5.32 2.49 11.40
CA MET A 280 6.44 1.81 12.05
C MET A 280 7.75 2.59 11.86
N PRO A 281 8.65 2.66 12.87
CA PRO A 281 9.90 3.38 12.72
C PRO A 281 10.82 2.63 11.75
N THR A 282 11.64 3.37 11.02
CA THR A 282 12.66 2.82 10.10
C THR A 282 14.07 3.09 10.65
N TYR A 283 15.03 2.34 10.12
CA TYR A 283 16.35 2.24 10.70
C TYR A 283 17.44 2.21 9.63
N PHE A 284 18.47 3.01 9.84
CA PHE A 284 19.72 2.87 9.08
C PHE A 284 20.33 1.48 9.29
N PRO A 285 21.11 0.96 8.31
CA PRO A 285 21.78 -0.33 8.43
C PRO A 285 22.51 -0.46 9.76
N LYS A 286 22.32 -1.59 10.46
CA LYS A 286 22.88 -1.79 11.81
C LYS A 286 24.39 -1.69 11.87
N ASP A 287 25.05 -2.08 10.78
CA ASP A 287 26.51 -2.08 10.65
C ASP A 287 27.05 -0.81 9.96
N GLY A 288 26.20 0.21 9.76
CA GLY A 288 26.55 1.47 9.11
C GLY A 288 26.50 2.69 10.04
N GLU A 289 26.93 3.84 9.54
CA GLU A 289 26.77 5.12 10.23
C GLU A 289 25.31 5.58 10.17
N ALA A 290 24.77 5.98 11.32
CA ALA A 290 23.44 6.53 11.44
C ALA A 290 23.52 7.99 11.91
N PRO A 291 22.71 8.91 11.36
CA PRO A 291 22.61 10.28 11.86
C PRO A 291 22.13 10.31 13.31
N THR A 292 22.40 11.43 13.99
CA THR A 292 21.86 11.65 15.35
C THR A 292 20.35 11.80 15.29
N ILE A 293 19.64 11.10 16.17
CA ILE A 293 18.19 11.22 16.31
C ILE A 293 17.88 12.57 16.97
N LEU A 294 17.11 13.42 16.29
CA LEU A 294 16.64 14.70 16.80
C LEU A 294 15.44 14.54 17.72
N ALA A 295 14.48 13.70 17.31
CA ALA A 295 13.24 13.47 18.04
C ALA A 295 12.64 12.10 17.69
N LYS A 296 11.70 11.63 18.52
CA LYS A 296 10.95 10.40 18.28
C LYS A 296 9.46 10.64 18.45
N ALA A 297 8.64 9.97 17.64
CA ALA A 297 7.19 9.96 17.82
C ALA A 297 6.74 8.66 18.51
N PHE A 298 5.75 8.79 19.38
CA PHE A 298 5.14 7.68 20.10
C PHE A 298 3.61 7.68 19.95
N ASP A 299 3.07 6.49 19.73
CA ASP A 299 1.67 6.18 19.98
C ASP A 299 1.57 5.45 21.31
N GLN A 300 1.05 6.13 22.33
CA GLN A 300 1.15 5.71 23.73
C GLN A 300 2.62 5.47 24.13
N GLU A 301 3.02 4.22 24.38
CA GLU A 301 4.40 3.83 24.70
C GLU A 301 5.16 3.26 23.49
N ARG A 302 4.48 3.05 22.36
CA ARG A 302 5.08 2.46 21.16
C ARG A 302 5.76 3.53 20.32
N GLU A 303 7.06 3.37 20.10
CA GLU A 303 7.81 4.21 19.16
C GLU A 303 7.34 3.94 17.73
N ILE A 304 6.88 4.97 17.03
CA ILE A 304 6.36 4.87 15.65
C ILE A 304 7.22 5.60 14.62
N ALA A 305 8.07 6.55 15.03
CA ALA A 305 8.97 7.29 14.12
C ALA A 305 10.24 7.80 14.80
N ARG A 306 11.30 8.02 14.01
CA ARG A 306 12.59 8.59 14.43
C ARG A 306 13.04 9.69 13.48
N PHE A 307 13.10 10.93 13.93
CA PHE A 307 13.44 12.05 13.06
C PHE A 307 14.92 12.40 13.13
N TYR A 308 15.49 12.67 11.96
CA TYR A 308 16.88 13.09 11.77
C TYR A 308 16.98 14.50 11.15
N ASP A 309 15.82 15.06 10.76
CA ASP A 309 15.67 16.36 10.09
C ASP A 309 14.43 17.08 10.65
N GLU A 310 14.56 18.39 10.90
CA GLU A 310 13.47 19.22 11.45
C GLU A 310 12.31 19.40 10.47
N GLY A 311 12.61 19.45 9.16
CA GLY A 311 11.59 19.57 8.12
C GLY A 311 10.68 18.34 8.07
N VAL A 312 11.27 17.14 8.08
CA VAL A 312 10.53 15.87 8.14
C VAL A 312 9.69 15.78 9.42
N LEU A 313 10.26 16.17 10.57
CA LEU A 313 9.50 16.24 11.82
C LEU A 313 8.29 17.18 11.71
N GLY A 314 8.48 18.38 11.15
CA GLY A 314 7.39 19.34 10.98
C GLY A 314 6.28 18.85 10.05
N VAL A 315 6.63 18.14 8.96
CA VAL A 315 5.64 17.49 8.07
C VAL A 315 4.88 16.40 8.82
N PHE A 316 5.59 15.56 9.59
CA PHE A 316 4.97 14.50 10.38
C PHE A 316 4.00 15.06 11.41
N GLN A 317 4.38 16.11 12.16
CA GLN A 317 3.51 16.73 13.17
C GLN A 317 2.24 17.32 12.56
N LYS A 318 2.33 17.89 11.35
CA LYS A 318 1.15 18.39 10.62
C LYS A 318 0.24 17.24 10.19
N LYS A 319 0.80 16.14 9.68
CA LYS A 319 0.04 14.97 9.22
C LYS A 319 -0.59 14.20 10.39
N TYR A 320 0.12 14.10 11.52
CA TYR A 320 -0.32 13.33 12.69
C TYR A 320 -0.21 14.11 14.01
N PRO A 321 -1.07 15.12 14.22
CA PRO A 321 -1.00 15.99 15.40
C PRO A 321 -1.28 15.26 16.73
N LYS A 322 -1.81 14.03 16.67
CA LYS A 322 -2.20 13.24 17.84
C LYS A 322 -1.03 12.52 18.55
N TYR A 323 0.10 12.33 17.87
CA TYR A 323 1.21 11.53 18.41
C TYR A 323 2.14 12.37 19.30
N GLN A 324 2.69 11.73 20.34
CA GLN A 324 3.60 12.40 21.27
C GLN A 324 4.99 12.47 20.67
N ILE A 325 5.59 13.66 20.65
CA ILE A 325 6.99 13.87 20.23
C ILE A 325 7.86 14.02 21.48
N ARG A 326 8.99 13.31 21.52
CA ARG A 326 9.97 13.35 22.62
C ARG A 326 11.39 13.49 22.11
#